data_AF-A0A4V2D0T8-F1
#
_entry.id   AF-A0A4V2D0T8-F1
#
_cell.length_a   1.000
_cell.length_b   1.000
_cell.length_c   1.000
_cell.angle_alpha   90.00
_cell.angle_beta   90.00
_cell.angle_gamma   90.00
#
_symmetry.space_group_name_H-M   'P 1'
#
loop_
_entity.id
_entity.type
_entity.pdbx_description
1 polymer ?
#
loop_
_entity_poly.entity_id
_entity_poly.type
_entity_poly.pdbx_seq_one_letter_code
_entity_poly.pdbx_strand_id
1 'polypeptide(L)'
;MTCPWRTRWWSRSSSTARIGADDDPEAVLDGDLRVRGVPGPRVVDASVFPDIPGLFIASAVYLISEKATAALLTEHPAGPRRPPW
;
A
#
# COMPACT_ATOMS: atom_id res chain seq x y z
N MET A 1 -13.54 4.07 14.96
CA MET A 1 -13.42 4.73 13.64
C MET A 1 -13.39 6.25 13.78
N THR A 2 -12.25 6.82 14.16
CA THR A 2 -11.99 8.26 14.01
C THR A 2 -10.71 8.38 13.23
N CYS A 3 -10.81 8.55 11.91
CA CYS A 3 -9.61 8.73 11.11
C CYS A 3 -9.02 10.13 11.36
N PRO A 4 -7.72 10.24 11.65
CA PRO A 4 -7.10 11.45 12.21
C PRO A 4 -6.95 12.64 11.23
N TRP A 5 -7.57 12.59 10.04
CA TRP A 5 -7.52 13.65 9.01
C TRP A 5 -8.03 15.02 9.46
N ARG A 6 -8.77 15.07 10.58
CA ARG A 6 -9.51 16.27 11.00
C ARG A 6 -8.63 17.38 11.59
N THR A 7 -7.35 17.12 11.89
CA THR A 7 -6.48 18.07 12.61
C THR A 7 -5.22 18.51 11.86
N ARG A 8 -4.96 18.02 10.64
CA ARG A 8 -3.77 18.42 9.85
C ARG A 8 -4.18 19.03 8.50
N TRP A 9 -4.01 20.34 8.41
CA TRP A 9 -4.42 21.23 7.30
C TRP A 9 -3.81 20.92 5.91
N TRP A 10 -2.93 19.92 5.80
CA TRP A 10 -2.37 19.42 4.54
C TRP A 10 -2.82 17.97 4.30
N SER A 11 -4.11 17.77 4.07
CA SER A 11 -4.74 16.47 3.92
C SER A 11 -4.43 15.85 2.55
N ARG A 12 -3.41 15.00 2.49
CA ARG A 12 -3.32 13.93 1.49
C ARG A 12 -4.14 12.78 2.06
N SER A 13 -5.29 12.44 1.47
CA SER A 13 -6.13 11.29 1.86
C SER A 13 -5.27 10.03 1.92
N SER A 14 -4.79 9.64 3.10
CA SER A 14 -3.89 8.50 3.33
C SER A 14 -4.54 7.54 4.33
N SER A 15 -3.85 6.50 4.84
CA SER A 15 -4.24 5.57 5.93
C SER A 15 -5.67 5.01 5.99
N THR A 16 -6.41 4.94 4.88
CA THR A 16 -7.74 4.30 4.83
C THR A 16 -7.66 2.78 4.70
N ALA A 17 -6.53 2.24 4.23
CA ALA A 17 -6.30 0.83 3.98
C ALA A 17 -4.97 0.39 4.61
N ARG A 18 -4.80 0.64 5.92
CA ARG A 18 -3.53 0.44 6.63
C ARG A 18 -3.01 -1.00 6.56
N ILE A 19 -1.69 -1.11 6.41
CA ILE A 19 -0.92 -2.32 6.67
C ILE A 19 -0.82 -2.53 8.17
N GLY A 20 -0.89 -3.77 8.63
CA GLY A 20 -0.60 -4.10 10.02
C GLY A 20 -0.23 -5.57 10.21
N ALA A 21 0.10 -5.91 11.46
CA ALA A 21 0.43 -7.27 11.87
C ALA A 21 -0.78 -8.20 11.76
N ASP A 22 -0.58 -9.51 11.63
CA ASP A 22 -1.66 -10.48 11.40
C ASP A 22 -2.70 -10.50 12.52
N ASP A 23 -2.31 -10.11 13.73
CA ASP A 23 -3.14 -9.97 14.91
C ASP A 23 -3.79 -8.58 15.07
N ASP A 24 -3.49 -7.62 14.19
CA ASP A 24 -4.12 -6.29 14.18
C ASP A 24 -5.52 -6.38 13.53
N PRO A 25 -6.61 -6.21 14.30
CA PRO A 25 -7.97 -6.28 13.76
C PRO A 25 -8.35 -5.07 12.91
N GLU A 26 -7.60 -3.96 12.99
CA GLU A 26 -7.84 -2.76 12.18
C GLU A 26 -7.02 -2.76 10.87
N ALA A 27 -6.16 -3.76 10.66
CA ALA A 27 -5.36 -3.87 9.45
C ALA A 27 -6.16 -4.43 8.28
N VAL A 28 -6.17 -3.68 7.18
CA VAL A 28 -6.84 -4.06 5.93
C VAL A 28 -5.89 -4.86 5.03
N LEU A 29 -4.60 -4.56 5.11
CA LEU A 29 -3.56 -5.17 4.28
C LEU A 29 -2.57 -5.98 5.11
N ASP A 30 -1.98 -6.99 4.48
CA ASP A 30 -0.82 -7.72 5.00
C ASP A 30 0.52 -7.02 4.68
N GLY A 31 1.62 -7.61 5.13
CA GLY A 31 2.97 -7.09 4.91
C GLY A 31 3.42 -7.02 3.44
N ASP A 32 2.71 -7.72 2.55
CA ASP A 32 2.92 -7.79 1.10
C ASP A 32 1.88 -6.97 0.32
N LEU A 33 1.11 -6.12 1.01
CA LEU A 33 0.11 -5.21 0.45
C LEU A 33 -1.12 -5.90 -0.15
N ARG A 34 -1.36 -7.17 0.20
CA ARG A 34 -2.58 -7.87 -0.22
C ARG A 34 -3.75 -7.47 0.66
N VAL A 35 -4.93 -7.42 0.03
CA VAL A 35 -6.18 -7.21 0.76
C VAL A 35 -6.54 -8.49 1.52
N ARG A 36 -6.73 -8.38 2.84
CA ARG A 36 -7.14 -9.50 3.67
C ARG A 36 -8.54 -9.98 3.26
N GLY A 37 -8.70 -11.29 3.10
CA GLY A 37 -9.97 -11.91 2.75
C GLY A 37 -10.37 -11.82 1.26
N VAL A 38 -9.56 -11.19 0.40
CA VAL A 38 -9.82 -11.14 -1.05
C VAL A 38 -8.60 -11.67 -1.82
N PRO A 39 -8.75 -12.73 -2.64
CA PRO A 39 -7.63 -13.27 -3.40
C PRO A 39 -7.34 -12.41 -4.64
N GLY A 40 -6.07 -12.01 -4.82
CA GLY A 40 -5.58 -11.38 -6.05
C GLY A 40 -5.29 -9.87 -6.00
N PRO A 41 -6.07 -9.00 -5.34
CA PRO A 41 -5.79 -7.57 -5.36
C PRO A 41 -4.74 -7.15 -4.34
N ARG A 42 -3.92 -6.17 -4.75
CA ARG A 42 -3.00 -5.42 -3.89
C ARG A 42 -3.30 -3.94 -3.97
N VAL A 43 -3.07 -3.24 -2.86
CA VAL A 43 -3.23 -1.78 -2.80
C VAL A 43 -1.84 -1.15 -2.68
N VAL A 44 -1.50 -0.26 -3.61
CA VAL A 44 -0.20 0.43 -3.66
C VAL A 44 -0.49 1.93 -3.78
N ASP A 45 -0.68 2.58 -2.64
CA ASP A 45 -1.10 3.99 -2.57
C ASP A 45 -0.76 4.60 -1.19
N ALA A 46 -0.91 5.91 -1.06
CA ALA A 46 -0.88 6.64 0.20
C ALA A 46 -1.81 6.08 1.29
N SER A 47 -2.92 5.44 0.90
CA SER A 47 -3.87 4.81 1.82
C SER A 47 -3.30 3.67 2.68
N VAL A 48 -2.15 3.09 2.30
CA VAL A 48 -1.59 1.91 2.97
C VAL A 48 -0.80 2.22 4.23
N PHE A 49 -0.33 3.46 4.38
CA PHE A 49 0.47 3.86 5.53
C PHE A 49 -0.40 3.93 6.79
N PRO A 50 0.00 3.35 7.93
CA PRO A 50 -0.78 3.44 9.17
C PRO A 50 -0.98 4.88 9.68
N ASP A 51 0.03 5.72 9.46
CA ASP A 51 0.05 7.14 9.82
C ASP A 51 0.55 7.99 8.65
N ILE A 52 0.27 9.30 8.70
CA ILE A 52 0.72 10.25 7.67
C ILE A 52 2.25 10.31 7.68
N PRO A 53 2.93 9.90 6.59
CA PRO A 53 4.39 10.00 6.53
C PRO A 53 4.82 11.48 6.54
N GLY A 54 5.86 11.80 7.32
CA GLY A 54 6.33 13.17 7.51
C GLY A 54 7.00 13.82 6.29
N LEU A 55 7.29 13.05 5.24
CA LEU A 55 7.99 13.50 4.02
C LEU A 55 7.02 13.73 2.83
N PHE A 56 7.56 14.17 1.68
CA PHE A 56 6.88 14.13 0.39
C PHE A 56 6.28 12.75 0.14
N ILE A 57 4.95 12.65 0.05
CA ILE A 57 4.24 11.35 -0.04
C ILE A 57 4.56 10.65 -1.35
N ALA A 58 4.91 11.41 -2.39
CA ALA A 58 5.36 10.85 -3.65
C ALA A 58 6.54 9.89 -3.42
N SER A 59 7.55 10.30 -2.65
CA SER A 59 8.69 9.44 -2.32
C SER A 59 8.27 8.18 -1.56
N ALA A 60 7.38 8.31 -0.57
CA ALA A 60 6.87 7.16 0.18
C ALA A 60 6.10 6.19 -0.73
N VAL A 61 5.27 6.71 -1.63
CA VAL A 61 4.48 5.92 -2.59
C VAL A 61 5.40 5.26 -3.63
N TYR A 62 6.46 5.91 -4.08
CA TYR A 62 7.46 5.27 -4.95
C TYR A 62 8.14 4.10 -4.24
N LEU A 63 8.56 4.28 -2.99
CA LEU A 63 9.21 3.22 -2.21
C LEU A 63 8.29 2.02 -1.96
N ILE A 64 7.02 2.25 -1.66
CA ILE A 64 6.07 1.15 -1.48
C ILE A 64 5.77 0.45 -2.82
N SER A 65 5.81 1.19 -3.94
CA SER A 65 5.65 0.60 -5.28
C SER A 65 6.80 -0.33 -5.64
N GLU A 66 8.04 0.02 -5.28
CA GLU A 66 9.20 -0.86 -5.45
C GLU A 66 9.05 -2.15 -4.63
N LYS A 67 8.63 -2.05 -3.36
CA LYS A 67 8.36 -3.23 -2.53
C LYS A 67 7.27 -4.11 -3.15
N ALA A 68 6.16 -3.50 -3.59
CA ALA A 68 5.06 -4.21 -4.23
C ALA A 68 5.52 -4.97 -5.48
N THR A 69 6.36 -4.32 -6.29
CA THR A 69 6.93 -4.89 -7.51
C THR A 69 7.82 -6.08 -7.19
N ALA A 70 8.69 -5.99 -6.19
CA ALA A 70 9.53 -7.10 -5.75
C ALA A 70 8.69 -8.30 -5.27
N ALA A 71 7.65 -8.08 -4.49
CA ALA A 71 6.72 -9.14 -4.06
C ALA A 71 5.96 -9.75 -5.25
N LEU A 72 5.49 -8.93 -6.19
CA LEU A 72 4.83 -9.39 -7.42
C LEU A 72 5.75 -10.28 -8.26
N LEU A 73 6.98 -9.85 -8.51
CA LEU A 73 7.93 -10.61 -9.33
C LEU A 73 8.38 -11.91 -8.68
N THR A 74 8.43 -11.96 -7.34
CA THR A 74 8.77 -13.17 -6.59
C THR A 74 7.71 -14.27 -6.79
N GLU A 75 6.44 -13.88 -6.85
CA GLU A 75 5.32 -14.82 -6.99
C GLU A 75 4.95 -15.10 -8.44
N HIS A 76 5.07 -14.07 -9.27
CA HIS A 76 4.71 -14.07 -10.67
C HIS A 76 5.92 -13.58 -11.46
N PRO A 77 6.89 -14.48 -11.74
CA PRO A 77 8.05 -14.11 -12.54
C PRO A 77 7.59 -13.54 -13.87
N ALA A 78 8.25 -12.46 -14.29
CA ALA A 78 7.86 -11.73 -15.48
C ALA A 78 7.81 -12.67 -16.70
N GLY A 79 6.63 -12.75 -17.31
CA GLY A 79 6.48 -13.41 -18.60
C GLY A 79 7.25 -12.68 -19.70
N PRO A 80 7.28 -13.23 -20.92
CA PRO A 80 7.92 -12.57 -22.06
C PRO A 80 7.34 -11.16 -22.23
N ARG A 81 8.22 -10.15 -22.30
CA ARG A 81 7.77 -8.78 -22.63
C ARG A 81 7.05 -8.84 -23.98
N ARG A 82 5.81 -8.35 -24.00
CA ARG A 82 5.14 -8.12 -25.29
C ARG A 82 5.96 -7.10 -26.08
N PRO A 83 6.14 -7.32 -27.40
CA PRO A 83 6.79 -6.32 -28.24
C PRO A 83 6.03 -5.00 -28.15
N PRO A 84 6.70 -3.85 -28.34
CA PRO A 84 6.05 -2.54 -28.29
C PRO A 84 5.17 -2.26 -29.52
N TRP A 85 4.58 -3.28 -30.15
CA TRP A 85 3.54 -3.25 -31.18
C TRP A 85 3.20 -4.68 -31.62
#